data_AF-A0A917PT65-F1
#
_entry.id   AF-A0A917PT65-F1
#
_cell.length_a   1.000
_cell.length_b   1.000
_cell.length_c   1.000
_cell.angle_alpha   90.00
_cell.angle_beta   90.00
_cell.angle_gamma   90.00
#
_symmetry.space_group_name_H-M   'P 1'
#
loop_
_entity.id
_entity.type
_entity.pdbx_description
1 polymer ?
#
loop_
_entity_poly.entity_id
_entity_poly.type
_entity_poly.pdbx_seq_one_letter_code
_entity_poly.pdbx_strand_id
1 'polypeptide(L)'
;MEFREINFNTGQNQDLVWDLERMARHELAARFVRFFENRLCVYSDSVSQIYTNYSVHLPTGHNRKLVVLPNPYAFHDTLNHIEPAAVRPTGLCILPGTLTGEAGLLLSERIDDSERMPRTIPFRVGMARIISKHRRKGRSFLPIMMKGDLRELDRQMPYIHLHCLNLDHLTRLSPFEREDIRINITRKLLRLYRDADQTDWQSPDAK
;
A
#
# COMPACT_ATOMS: atom_id res chain seq x y z
N MET A 1 -16.54 -26.82 -6.73
CA MET A 1 -15.37 -25.93 -6.73
C MET A 1 -14.55 -26.30 -5.51
N GLU A 2 -13.45 -27.01 -5.71
CA GLU A 2 -12.54 -27.38 -4.62
C GLU A 2 -11.75 -26.14 -4.18
N PHE A 3 -11.89 -25.77 -2.91
CA PHE A 3 -10.96 -24.85 -2.26
C PHE A 3 -9.63 -25.59 -2.12
N ARG A 4 -8.68 -25.29 -3.01
CA ARG A 4 -7.28 -25.68 -2.80
C ARG A 4 -6.80 -25.00 -1.52
N GLU A 5 -6.50 -25.79 -0.50
CA GLU A 5 -5.65 -25.34 0.59
C GLU A 5 -4.34 -24.84 -0.01
N ILE A 6 -4.15 -23.52 0.01
CA ILE A 6 -2.91 -22.91 -0.47
C ILE A 6 -1.85 -23.24 0.60
N ASN A 7 -0.94 -24.16 0.29
CA ASN A 7 0.21 -24.47 1.14
C ASN A 7 1.20 -23.29 1.08
N PHE A 8 1.29 -22.50 2.15
CA PHE A 8 2.10 -21.28 2.23
C PHE A 8 3.57 -21.50 2.62
N ASN A 9 4.05 -22.75 2.76
CA ASN A 9 5.25 -23.02 3.57
C ASN A 9 6.53 -23.44 2.84
N THR A 10 6.64 -23.35 1.52
CA THR A 10 7.92 -23.67 0.83
C THR A 10 8.06 -22.92 -0.49
N GLY A 11 9.03 -21.99 -0.57
CA GLY A 11 9.45 -21.32 -1.81
C GLY A 11 8.71 -20.02 -2.18
N GLN A 12 7.74 -19.56 -1.38
CA GLN A 12 7.01 -18.32 -1.66
C GLN A 12 7.76 -17.07 -1.18
N ASN A 13 7.74 -16.03 -2.02
CA ASN A 13 8.29 -14.71 -1.74
C ASN A 13 7.77 -14.15 -0.40
N GLN A 14 8.65 -14.06 0.60
CA GLN A 14 8.28 -13.69 1.97
C GLN A 14 7.88 -12.22 2.12
N ASP A 15 8.20 -11.36 1.15
CA ASP A 15 7.77 -9.96 1.14
C ASP A 15 6.27 -9.80 0.88
N LEU A 16 5.62 -10.87 0.41
CA LEU A 16 4.19 -10.93 0.15
C LEU A 16 3.38 -11.50 1.32
N VAL A 17 4.06 -11.95 2.37
CA VAL A 17 3.44 -12.44 3.61
C VAL A 17 3.70 -11.42 4.70
N TRP A 18 2.65 -10.70 5.08
CA TRP A 18 2.69 -9.62 6.07
C TRP A 18 2.17 -10.12 7.40
N ASP A 19 2.94 -9.85 8.45
CA ASP A 19 2.61 -10.27 9.80
C ASP A 19 1.64 -9.27 10.45
N LEU A 20 0.56 -9.79 11.02
CA LEU A 20 -0.44 -9.01 11.76
C LEU A 20 -0.37 -9.27 13.27
N GLU A 21 0.52 -10.12 13.77
CA GLU A 21 0.55 -10.60 15.16
C GLU A 21 0.54 -9.48 16.21
N ARG A 22 1.11 -8.32 15.87
CA ARG A 22 1.19 -7.16 16.75
C ARG A 22 -0.03 -6.24 16.68
N MET A 23 -0.99 -6.50 15.80
CA MET A 23 -2.15 -5.66 15.58
C MET A 23 -3.35 -6.16 16.40
N ALA A 24 -4.06 -5.28 17.09
CA ALA A 24 -5.24 -5.67 17.86
C ALA A 24 -6.43 -6.04 16.97
N ARG A 25 -6.56 -5.42 15.79
CA ARG A 25 -7.74 -5.53 14.91
C ARG A 25 -7.40 -6.07 13.53
N HIS A 26 -7.07 -7.35 13.43
CA HIS A 26 -6.65 -8.00 12.18
C HIS A 26 -7.66 -7.85 11.03
N GLU A 27 -8.96 -8.01 11.29
CA GLU A 27 -10.01 -7.86 10.26
C GLU A 27 -10.10 -6.43 9.73
N LEU A 28 -9.99 -5.43 10.61
CA LEU A 28 -9.95 -4.02 10.18
C LEU A 28 -8.68 -3.75 9.36
N ALA A 29 -7.53 -4.25 9.82
CA ALA A 29 -6.26 -4.12 9.10
C ALA A 29 -6.33 -4.74 7.71
N ALA A 30 -6.90 -5.94 7.58
CA ALA A 30 -7.06 -6.59 6.28
C ALA A 30 -8.06 -5.88 5.37
N ARG A 31 -9.21 -5.44 5.90
CA ARG A 31 -10.14 -4.57 5.16
C ARG A 31 -9.44 -3.30 4.68
N PHE A 32 -8.58 -2.73 5.51
CA PHE A 32 -7.80 -1.54 5.18
C PHE A 32 -6.84 -1.80 4.01
N VAL A 33 -6.03 -2.87 4.06
CA VAL A 33 -5.14 -3.22 2.94
C VAL A 33 -5.92 -3.58 1.67
N ARG A 34 -7.04 -4.31 1.80
CA ARG A 34 -7.92 -4.67 0.67
C ARG A 34 -8.42 -3.46 -0.12
N PHE A 35 -8.61 -2.31 0.53
CA PHE A 35 -8.98 -1.09 -0.17
C PHE A 35 -7.91 -0.59 -1.13
N PHE A 36 -6.63 -0.90 -0.89
CA PHE A 36 -5.53 -0.53 -1.77
C PHE A 36 -5.26 -1.55 -2.88
N GLU A 37 -5.94 -2.71 -2.87
CA GLU A 37 -5.84 -3.70 -3.94
C GLU A 37 -6.01 -3.05 -5.29
N ASN A 38 -5.01 -3.26 -6.15
CA ASN A 38 -5.00 -2.78 -7.53
C ASN A 38 -5.06 -1.24 -7.66
N ARG A 39 -4.89 -0.50 -6.55
CA ARG A 39 -4.88 0.98 -6.43
C ARG A 39 -3.55 1.53 -5.90
N LEU A 40 -2.82 0.73 -5.11
CA LEU A 40 -1.38 0.90 -4.86
C LEU A 40 -0.66 -0.38 -5.26
N CYS A 41 0.56 -0.25 -5.74
CA CYS A 41 1.39 -1.41 -6.09
C CYS A 41 2.15 -1.90 -4.85
N VAL A 42 2.50 -3.18 -4.84
CA VAL A 42 3.29 -3.81 -3.77
C VAL A 42 4.69 -4.12 -4.27
N TYR A 43 5.71 -3.58 -3.61
CA TYR A 43 7.11 -3.89 -3.87
C TYR A 43 7.57 -5.10 -3.05
N SER A 44 8.35 -5.95 -3.68
CA SER A 44 9.14 -6.99 -3.03
C SER A 44 10.62 -6.74 -3.29
N ASP A 45 11.33 -6.52 -2.20
CA ASP A 45 12.76 -6.28 -2.18
C ASP A 45 13.55 -7.55 -2.58
N SER A 46 13.17 -8.69 -2.00
CA SER A 46 13.83 -9.99 -2.16
C SER A 46 13.94 -10.46 -3.62
N VAL A 47 13.01 -10.04 -4.48
CA VAL A 47 13.02 -10.38 -5.91
C VAL A 47 13.07 -9.15 -6.81
N SER A 48 13.21 -7.94 -6.25
CA SER A 48 13.26 -6.67 -6.98
C SER A 48 12.10 -6.48 -7.98
N GLN A 49 10.88 -6.75 -7.52
CA GLN A 49 9.66 -6.67 -8.34
C GLN A 49 8.61 -5.75 -7.71
N ILE A 50 7.82 -5.10 -8.56
CA ILE A 50 6.57 -4.43 -8.16
C ILE A 50 5.38 -5.19 -8.77
N TYR A 51 4.46 -5.61 -7.92
CA TYR A 51 3.19 -6.22 -8.32
C TYR A 51 2.12 -5.14 -8.43
N THR A 52 1.58 -5.00 -9.63
CA THR A 52 0.56 -3.98 -9.95
C THR A 52 -0.85 -4.58 -9.91
N ASN A 53 -0.97 -5.90 -10.04
CA ASN A 53 -2.24 -6.64 -9.96
C ASN A 53 -2.15 -7.79 -8.95
N TYR A 54 -2.93 -7.70 -7.87
CA TYR A 54 -2.92 -8.66 -6.77
C TYR A 54 -4.27 -8.69 -6.03
N SER A 55 -4.41 -9.70 -5.18
CA SER A 55 -5.49 -9.86 -4.20
C SER A 55 -4.91 -10.07 -2.80
N VAL A 56 -5.65 -9.67 -1.77
CA VAL A 56 -5.23 -9.72 -0.37
C VAL A 56 -6.10 -10.69 0.40
N HIS A 57 -5.44 -11.71 0.96
CA HIS A 57 -6.09 -12.83 1.64
C HIS A 57 -5.72 -12.87 3.12
N LEU A 58 -6.69 -13.25 3.94
CA LEU A 58 -6.51 -13.68 5.32
C LEU A 58 -6.75 -15.19 5.34
N PRO A 59 -5.69 -16.02 5.31
CA PRO A 59 -5.87 -17.47 5.28
C PRO A 59 -6.57 -17.97 6.54
N THR A 60 -7.57 -18.83 6.36
CA THR A 60 -8.31 -19.46 7.46
C THR A 60 -7.34 -20.27 8.32
N GLY A 61 -7.47 -20.20 9.65
CA GLY A 61 -6.57 -20.88 10.59
C GLY A 61 -5.22 -20.16 10.85
N HIS A 62 -4.85 -19.16 10.03
CA HIS A 62 -3.66 -18.34 10.21
C HIS A 62 -4.08 -16.89 10.46
N ASN A 63 -4.84 -16.67 11.54
CA ASN A 63 -5.49 -15.38 11.86
C ASN A 63 -4.52 -14.22 12.18
N ARG A 64 -3.25 -14.34 11.80
CA ARG A 64 -2.16 -13.37 12.03
C ARG A 64 -1.33 -13.11 10.78
N LYS A 65 -1.72 -13.64 9.62
CA LYS A 65 -1.01 -13.41 8.36
C LYS A 65 -1.93 -12.80 7.32
N LEU A 66 -1.45 -11.75 6.68
CA LEU A 66 -2.04 -11.16 5.50
C LEU A 66 -1.17 -11.52 4.30
N VAL A 67 -1.77 -12.12 3.28
CA VAL A 67 -1.03 -12.60 2.11
C VAL A 67 -1.45 -11.79 0.89
N VAL A 68 -0.46 -11.16 0.25
CA VAL A 68 -0.59 -10.51 -1.05
C VAL A 68 -0.34 -11.58 -2.12
N LEU A 69 -1.35 -11.88 -2.94
CA LEU A 69 -1.25 -12.85 -4.03
C LEU A 69 -1.29 -12.12 -5.37
N PRO A 70 -0.15 -11.97 -6.07
CA PRO A 70 -0.11 -11.50 -7.44
C PRO A 70 -0.96 -12.38 -8.35
N ASN A 71 -1.57 -11.78 -9.38
CA ASN A 71 -2.35 -12.56 -10.34
C ASN A 71 -1.42 -13.45 -11.20
N PRO A 72 -1.50 -14.79 -11.08
CA PRO A 72 -0.59 -15.69 -11.79
C PRO A 72 -0.85 -15.73 -13.31
N TYR A 73 -1.97 -15.19 -13.79
CA TYR A 73 -2.33 -15.13 -15.20
C TYR A 73 -2.07 -13.77 -15.84
N ALA A 74 -1.57 -12.79 -15.07
CA ALA A 74 -1.28 -11.44 -15.54
C ALA A 74 0.21 -11.12 -15.38
N PHE A 75 1.07 -11.88 -16.07
CA PHE A 75 2.52 -11.69 -16.01
C PHE A 75 2.97 -10.28 -16.42
N HIS A 76 2.22 -9.62 -17.30
CA HIS A 76 2.44 -8.23 -17.70
C HIS A 76 2.16 -7.20 -16.60
N ASP A 77 1.51 -7.61 -15.51
CA ASP A 77 1.23 -6.75 -14.34
C ASP A 77 2.34 -6.82 -13.27
N THR A 78 3.47 -7.47 -13.56
CA THR A 78 4.66 -7.51 -12.71
C THR A 78 5.78 -6.70 -13.35
N LEU A 79 6.23 -5.66 -12.65
CA LEU A 79 7.38 -4.85 -13.06
C LEU A 79 8.65 -5.47 -12.48
N ASN A 80 9.63 -5.73 -13.34
CA ASN A 80 10.87 -6.42 -12.98
C ASN A 80 12.05 -5.43 -12.91
N HIS A 81 13.16 -5.88 -12.33
CA HIS A 81 14.42 -5.12 -12.24
C HIS A 81 14.27 -3.77 -11.51
N ILE A 82 13.42 -3.75 -10.47
CA ILE A 82 13.21 -2.60 -9.62
C ILE A 82 14.24 -2.63 -8.49
N GLU A 83 15.38 -1.99 -8.74
CA GLU A 83 16.49 -1.94 -7.79
C GLU A 83 16.06 -1.31 -6.45
N PRO A 84 16.46 -1.87 -5.29
CA PRO A 84 16.08 -1.35 -3.97
C PRO A 84 16.43 0.14 -3.77
N ALA A 85 17.52 0.61 -4.38
CA ALA A 85 17.95 2.01 -4.34
C ALA A 85 16.92 3.00 -4.96
N ALA A 86 16.03 2.50 -5.82
CA ALA A 86 14.95 3.27 -6.41
C ALA A 86 13.73 3.43 -5.47
N VAL A 87 13.64 2.64 -4.40
CA VAL A 87 12.54 2.69 -3.44
C VAL A 87 12.95 3.53 -2.23
N ARG A 88 12.19 4.59 -1.94
CA ARG A 88 12.50 5.54 -0.85
C ARG A 88 11.32 5.68 0.10
N PRO A 89 11.54 5.65 1.43
CA PRO A 89 10.48 5.98 2.38
C PRO A 89 10.06 7.44 2.19
N THR A 90 8.75 7.70 2.20
CA THR A 90 8.22 9.06 2.03
C THR A 90 8.03 9.78 3.36
N GLY A 91 7.88 9.03 4.46
CA GLY A 91 7.40 9.56 5.74
C GLY A 91 5.91 9.86 5.75
N LEU A 92 5.17 9.61 4.67
CA LEU A 92 3.73 9.81 4.60
C LEU A 92 3.00 8.57 5.12
N CYS A 93 1.92 8.78 5.83
CA CYS A 93 1.05 7.71 6.32
C CYS A 93 -0.38 7.93 5.83
N ILE A 94 -1.03 6.87 5.33
CA ILE A 94 -2.47 6.85 5.04
C ILE A 94 -3.19 6.21 6.21
N LEU A 95 -4.26 6.85 6.67
CA LEU A 95 -5.10 6.38 7.77
C LEU A 95 -6.58 6.36 7.36
N PRO A 96 -7.41 5.52 8.00
CA PRO A 96 -8.87 5.64 7.92
C PRO A 96 -9.38 6.97 8.48
N GLY A 97 -10.38 7.57 7.83
CA GLY A 97 -11.07 8.79 8.27
C GLY A 97 -11.78 8.67 9.62
N THR A 98 -12.12 7.44 10.01
CA THR A 98 -12.75 7.17 11.32
C THR A 98 -11.89 7.60 12.51
N LEU A 99 -10.58 7.82 12.32
CA LEU A 99 -9.73 8.40 13.35
C LEU A 99 -10.22 9.79 13.80
N THR A 100 -10.80 10.59 12.90
CA THR A 100 -11.36 11.92 13.19
C THR A 100 -12.89 11.95 13.10
N GLY A 101 -13.53 10.77 13.00
CA GLY A 101 -14.99 10.66 12.79
C GLY A 101 -15.47 11.00 11.38
N GLU A 102 -14.56 11.11 10.40
CA GLU A 102 -14.88 11.44 9.01
C GLU A 102 -14.90 10.19 8.13
N ALA A 103 -15.60 10.25 6.99
CA ALA A 103 -15.53 9.22 5.96
C ALA A 103 -14.23 9.33 5.16
N GLY A 104 -13.85 8.24 4.48
CA GLY A 104 -12.75 8.23 3.53
C GLY A 104 -11.36 8.08 4.15
N LEU A 105 -10.33 8.60 3.48
CA LEU A 105 -8.94 8.48 3.89
C LEU A 105 -8.37 9.81 4.41
N LEU A 106 -7.46 9.69 5.38
CA LEU A 106 -6.62 10.76 5.88
C LEU A 106 -5.18 10.54 5.45
N LEU A 107 -4.43 11.65 5.37
CA LEU A 107 -3.00 11.66 5.17
C LEU A 107 -2.33 12.37 6.37
N SER A 108 -1.27 11.77 6.87
CA SER A 108 -0.41 12.37 7.89
C SER A 108 1.04 12.39 7.43
N GLU A 109 1.78 13.40 7.88
CA GLU A 109 3.24 13.39 7.86
C GLU A 109 3.71 12.71 9.14
N ARG A 110 4.48 11.62 9.01
CA ARG A 110 5.13 10.83 10.07
C ARG A 110 4.32 10.68 11.35
N ILE A 111 3.78 9.48 11.56
CA ILE A 111 3.27 9.08 12.87
C ILE A 111 4.48 8.70 13.73
N ASP A 112 4.67 9.41 14.84
CA ASP A 112 5.67 9.07 15.86
C ASP A 112 5.01 8.27 17.00
N ASP A 113 5.83 7.68 17.88
CA ASP A 113 5.36 6.94 19.05
C ASP A 113 4.95 7.89 20.21
N SER A 114 4.60 9.15 19.92
CA SER A 114 4.14 10.08 20.95
C SER A 114 2.68 9.80 21.30
N GLU A 115 2.28 10.08 22.55
CA GLU A 115 0.87 9.98 22.99
C GLU A 115 -0.05 11.03 22.31
N ARG A 116 0.46 11.83 21.37
CA ARG A 116 -0.33 12.86 20.69
C ARG A 116 -0.89 12.31 19.40
N MET A 117 -2.18 12.54 19.19
CA MET A 117 -2.83 12.19 17.95
C MET A 117 -2.12 12.85 16.75
N PRO A 118 -1.77 12.09 15.70
CA PRO A 118 -1.02 12.62 14.58
C PRO A 118 -1.80 13.72 13.88
N ARG A 119 -1.10 14.73 13.36
CA ARG A 119 -1.74 15.75 12.53
C ARG A 119 -2.14 15.12 11.20
N THR A 120 -3.43 15.15 10.92
CA THR A 120 -4.02 14.61 9.70
C THR A 120 -4.65 15.71 8.85
N ILE A 121 -4.73 15.44 7.55
CA ILE A 121 -5.53 16.21 6.59
C ILE A 121 -6.28 15.24 5.68
N PRO A 122 -7.39 15.64 5.03
CA PRO A 122 -8.06 14.80 4.06
C PRO A 122 -7.12 14.33 2.96
N PHE A 123 -7.17 13.03 2.62
CA PHE A 123 -6.22 12.38 1.71
C PHE A 123 -6.12 13.12 0.37
N ARG A 124 -7.25 13.50 -0.23
CA ARG A 124 -7.26 14.21 -1.52
C ARG A 124 -6.56 15.56 -1.45
N VAL A 125 -6.77 16.31 -0.37
CA VAL A 125 -6.10 17.61 -0.16
C VAL A 125 -4.59 17.43 -0.05
N GLY A 126 -4.15 16.47 0.77
CA GLY A 126 -2.73 16.17 0.95
C GLY A 126 -2.06 15.66 -0.33
N MET A 127 -2.69 14.69 -0.99
CA MET A 127 -2.19 14.12 -2.24
C MET A 127 -2.11 15.15 -3.37
N ALA A 128 -3.09 16.04 -3.51
CA ALA A 128 -3.04 17.10 -4.51
C ALA A 128 -1.82 18.01 -4.30
N ARG A 129 -1.49 18.36 -3.04
CA ARG A 129 -0.29 19.14 -2.70
C ARG A 129 1.00 18.38 -3.07
N ILE A 130 1.08 17.10 -2.74
CA ILE A 130 2.25 16.25 -3.02
C ILE A 130 2.48 16.08 -4.52
N ILE A 131 1.43 15.73 -5.27
CA ILE A 131 1.49 15.56 -6.73
C ILE A 131 1.93 16.88 -7.38
N SER A 132 1.35 18.00 -6.97
CA SER A 132 1.70 19.33 -7.49
C SER A 132 3.14 19.73 -7.17
N LYS A 133 3.65 19.34 -6.00
CA LYS A 133 5.06 19.58 -5.60
C LYS A 133 6.04 18.78 -6.45
N HIS A 134 5.72 17.51 -6.76
CA HIS A 134 6.57 16.68 -7.63
C HIS A 134 6.55 17.17 -9.07
N ARG A 135 5.35 17.51 -9.60
CA ARG A 135 5.19 18.03 -10.97
C ARG A 135 6.02 19.30 -11.19
N ARG A 136 6.06 20.22 -10.21
CA ARG A 136 6.90 21.44 -10.28
C ARG A 136 8.40 21.17 -10.40
N LYS A 137 8.86 19.98 -10.01
CA LYS A 137 10.24 19.53 -10.16
C LYS A 137 10.45 18.65 -11.40
N GLY A 138 9.47 18.58 -12.30
CA GLY A 138 9.51 17.69 -13.46
C GLY A 138 9.42 16.20 -13.12
N ARG A 139 8.91 15.86 -11.92
CA ARG A 139 8.85 14.48 -11.42
C ARG A 139 7.40 14.03 -11.19
N SER A 140 7.20 12.71 -11.13
CA SER A 140 5.93 12.10 -10.71
C SER A 140 6.05 11.57 -9.29
N PHE A 141 4.96 11.66 -8.51
CA PHE A 141 4.87 10.94 -7.24
C PHE A 141 4.32 9.54 -7.50
N LEU A 142 5.12 8.51 -7.26
CA LEU A 142 4.81 7.12 -7.58
C LEU A 142 4.75 6.29 -6.28
N PRO A 143 3.64 6.35 -5.53
CA PRO A 143 3.53 5.67 -4.24
C PRO A 143 3.40 4.16 -4.42
N ILE A 144 4.06 3.43 -3.53
CA ILE A 144 4.04 1.97 -3.44
C ILE A 144 3.99 1.55 -1.97
N MET A 145 3.51 0.34 -1.72
CA MET A 145 3.53 -0.32 -0.41
C MET A 145 4.55 -1.46 -0.43
N MET A 146 5.05 -1.84 0.74
CA MET A 146 5.86 -3.05 0.90
C MET A 146 5.65 -3.67 2.28
N LYS A 147 6.20 -4.87 2.49
CA LYS A 147 6.16 -5.52 3.80
C LYS A 147 6.70 -4.60 4.89
N GLY A 148 5.97 -4.49 6.00
CA GLY A 148 6.30 -3.62 7.13
C GLY A 148 5.71 -2.20 7.06
N ASP A 149 5.01 -1.87 5.97
CA ASP A 149 4.30 -0.58 5.84
C ASP A 149 2.96 -0.55 6.58
N LEU A 150 2.28 -1.70 6.71
CA LEU A 150 1.08 -1.83 7.53
C LEU A 150 1.46 -1.81 9.02
N ARG A 151 0.90 -0.85 9.75
CA ARG A 151 1.19 -0.61 11.18
C ARG A 151 -0.10 -0.23 11.91
N GLU A 152 -0.02 -0.13 13.23
CA GLU A 152 -1.15 0.20 14.09
C GLU A 152 -0.83 1.38 14.98
N LEU A 153 -1.75 2.34 15.05
CA LEU A 153 -1.75 3.49 15.95
C LEU A 153 -2.64 3.17 17.16
N ASP A 154 -2.12 3.43 18.37
CA ASP A 154 -2.80 3.28 19.66
C ASP A 154 -3.53 1.94 19.86
N ARG A 155 -2.96 0.85 19.30
CA ARG A 155 -3.53 -0.50 19.33
C ARG A 155 -4.97 -0.58 18.80
N GLN A 156 -5.35 0.31 17.88
CA GLN A 156 -6.73 0.39 17.40
C GLN A 156 -6.85 0.70 15.91
N MET A 157 -6.00 1.57 15.37
CA MET A 157 -6.19 2.10 14.03
C MET A 157 -5.07 1.63 13.09
N PRO A 158 -5.36 0.82 12.06
CA PRO A 158 -4.34 0.49 11.07
C PRO A 158 -3.97 1.74 10.25
N TYR A 159 -2.72 1.82 9.85
CA TYR A 159 -2.25 2.81 8.89
C TYR A 159 -1.19 2.18 7.97
N ILE A 160 -1.00 2.80 6.80
CA ILE A 160 0.01 2.40 5.82
C ILE A 160 1.05 3.51 5.72
N HIS A 161 2.30 3.18 6.04
CA HIS A 161 3.43 4.02 5.69
C HIS A 161 3.70 3.90 4.18
N LEU A 162 3.96 5.00 3.49
CA LEU A 162 4.19 4.98 2.05
C LEU A 162 5.67 5.03 1.70
N HIS A 163 6.04 4.21 0.73
CA HIS A 163 7.25 4.35 -0.04
C HIS A 163 6.94 5.02 -1.39
N CYS A 164 7.97 5.54 -2.06
CA CYS A 164 7.88 6.02 -3.42
C CYS A 164 8.97 5.43 -4.30
N LEU A 165 8.61 5.22 -5.56
CA LEU A 165 9.53 4.79 -6.60
C LEU A 165 10.17 6.01 -7.28
N ASN A 166 11.50 6.04 -7.34
CA ASN A 166 12.28 7.02 -8.08
C ASN A 166 12.84 6.41 -9.37
N LEU A 167 12.26 6.79 -10.50
CA LEU A 167 12.63 6.28 -11.83
C LEU A 167 14.05 6.69 -12.26
N ASP A 168 14.62 7.75 -11.68
CA ASP A 168 16.00 8.18 -11.98
C ASP A 168 17.03 7.13 -11.55
N HIS A 169 16.68 6.28 -10.58
CA HIS A 169 17.54 5.20 -10.09
C HIS A 169 17.36 3.88 -10.85
N LEU A 170 16.38 3.77 -11.76
CA LEU A 170 16.15 2.56 -12.56
C LEU A 170 17.02 2.58 -13.82
N THR A 171 18.33 2.61 -13.63
CA THR A 171 19.32 2.83 -14.72
C THR A 171 19.37 1.71 -15.75
N ARG A 172 18.95 0.50 -15.38
CA ARG A 172 18.90 -0.67 -16.27
C ARG A 172 17.67 -0.72 -17.17
N LEU A 173 16.67 0.11 -16.89
CA LEU A 173 15.44 0.17 -17.68
C LEU A 173 15.57 1.21 -18.80
N SER A 174 15.06 0.84 -19.97
CA SER A 174 14.93 1.77 -21.09
C SER A 174 14.04 2.96 -20.73
N PRO A 175 14.16 4.09 -21.44
CA PRO A 175 13.24 5.22 -21.26
C PRO A 175 11.77 4.82 -21.42
N PHE A 176 11.47 3.89 -22.34
CA PHE A 176 10.12 3.41 -22.58
C PHE A 176 9.56 2.62 -21.39
N GLU A 177 10.35 1.70 -20.82
CA GLU A 177 9.94 0.93 -19.63
C GLU A 177 9.70 1.85 -18.43
N ARG A 178 10.59 2.83 -18.20
CA ARG A 178 10.42 3.81 -17.12
C ARG A 178 9.14 4.63 -17.31
N GLU A 179 8.82 5.00 -18.54
CA GLU A 179 7.60 5.72 -18.87
C GLU A 179 6.34 4.88 -18.66
N ASP A 180 6.36 3.61 -19.06
CA ASP A 180 5.23 2.69 -18.82
C ASP A 180 4.97 2.49 -17.31
N ILE A 181 6.03 2.29 -16.52
CA ILE A 181 5.96 2.23 -15.06
C ILE A 181 5.31 3.51 -14.51
N ARG A 182 5.78 4.68 -14.98
CA ARG A 182 5.25 5.98 -14.55
C ARG A 182 3.75 6.07 -14.82
N ILE A 183 3.31 5.71 -16.03
CA ILE A 183 1.91 5.76 -16.44
C ILE A 183 1.06 4.79 -15.61
N ASN A 184 1.51 3.54 -15.44
CA ASN A 184 0.78 2.50 -14.71
C ASN A 184 0.54 2.91 -13.24
N ILE A 185 1.59 3.26 -12.52
CA ILE A 185 1.50 3.66 -11.10
C ILE A 185 0.68 4.96 -10.96
N THR A 186 0.87 5.93 -11.87
CA THR A 186 0.07 7.17 -11.85
C THR A 186 -1.42 6.88 -12.04
N ARG A 187 -1.79 5.99 -12.96
CA ARG A 187 -3.19 5.61 -13.20
C ARG A 187 -3.82 5.00 -11.94
N LYS A 188 -3.07 4.15 -11.23
CA LYS A 188 -3.52 3.54 -9.97
C LYS A 188 -3.68 4.56 -8.85
N LEU A 189 -2.72 5.49 -8.71
CA LEU A 189 -2.85 6.61 -7.78
C LEU A 189 -4.08 7.47 -8.09
N LEU A 190 -4.35 7.78 -9.36
CA LEU A 190 -5.55 8.55 -9.74
C LEU A 190 -6.84 7.80 -9.43
N ARG A 191 -6.85 6.47 -9.53
CA ARG A 191 -7.97 5.64 -9.07
C ARG A 191 -8.15 5.77 -7.56
N LEU A 192 -7.08 5.55 -6.78
CA LEU A 192 -7.11 5.74 -5.32
C LEU A 192 -7.63 7.13 -4.94
N TYR A 193 -7.16 8.18 -5.62
CA TYR A 193 -7.56 9.56 -5.37
C TYR A 193 -9.06 9.81 -5.58
N ARG A 194 -9.68 9.14 -6.56
CA ARG A 194 -11.12 9.26 -6.81
C ARG A 194 -11.96 8.47 -5.81
N ASP A 195 -11.44 7.33 -5.38
CA ASP A 195 -12.18 6.41 -4.51
C ASP A 195 -11.95 6.72 -3.01
N ALA A 196 -11.03 7.63 -2.69
CA ALA A 196 -10.59 7.93 -1.32
C ALA A 196 -11.71 8.38 -0.38
N ASP A 197 -12.78 9.00 -0.89
CA ASP A 197 -13.89 9.51 -0.09
C ASP A 197 -15.06 8.50 0.00
N GLN A 198 -14.99 7.38 -0.72
CA GLN A 198 -16.12 6.45 -0.90
C GLN A 198 -16.21 5.37 0.19
N THR A 199 -15.33 5.39 1.20
CA THR A 199 -15.26 4.34 2.22
C THR A 199 -15.77 4.83 3.56
N ASP A 200 -16.76 4.12 4.09
CA ASP A 200 -17.07 4.16 5.50
C ASP A 200 -16.22 3.10 6.23
N TRP A 201 -15.29 3.58 7.05
CA TRP A 201 -14.40 2.72 7.83
C TRP A 201 -14.99 2.31 9.18
N GLN A 202 -16.26 2.62 9.43
CA GLN A 202 -16.96 2.21 10.64
C GLN A 202 -16.78 0.71 10.91
N SER A 203 -16.55 0.40 12.19
CA SER A 203 -16.47 -0.98 12.66
C SER A 203 -17.87 -1.59 12.60
N PRO A 204 -18.07 -2.75 11.95
CA PRO A 204 -19.34 -3.49 12.11
C PRO A 204 -19.61 -3.92 13.56
N ASP A 205 -18.59 -3.83 14.45
CA ASP A 205 -18.66 -4.25 15.85
C ASP A 205 -18.99 -3.14 16.86
N ALA A 206 -19.49 -1.97 16.42
CA ALA A 206 -20.11 -1.02 17.34
C ALA A 206 -21.56 -1.45 17.61
N LYS A 207 -21.73 -2.52 18.40
CA LYS A 207 -22.97 -2.82 19.14
C LYS A 207 -22.75 -2.53 20.60
#